data_AF-A0A9P4WW71-F1
#
_entry.id   AF-A0A9P4WW71-F1
#
_cell.length_a   1.000
_cell.length_b   1.000
_cell.length_c   1.000
_cell.angle_alpha   90.00
_cell.angle_beta   90.00
_cell.angle_gamma   90.00
#
_symmetry.space_group_name_H-M   'P 1'
#
loop_
_entity.id
_entity.type
_entity.pdbx_description
1 polymer ?
#
loop_
_entity_poly.entity_id
_entity_poly.type
_entity_poly.pdbx_seq_one_letter_code
_entity_poly.pdbx_strand_id
1 'polypeptide(L)'
;MASNTSAPAGNDSNHHRNGSDPVGRTPDPGLYAPPLHNSAEPDDSLRAIIDRLMMPPDFLYSEGGQEVTLNVTWAVGVVGRERFEATPLGRRLSLRQDDELRTQGVEWGLSEEIADWLRYGEDTLVLPTSHFV
;
A
#
# COMPACT_ATOMS: atom_id res chain seq x y z
N MET A 1 44.10 62.21 21.69
CA MET A 1 43.59 63.40 20.97
C MET A 1 42.17 63.13 20.51
N ALA A 2 41.32 64.16 20.55
CA ALA A 2 39.90 64.24 20.15
C ALA A 2 38.92 63.46 21.05
N SER A 3 38.08 64.05 21.90
CA SER A 3 37.10 65.17 21.78
C SER A 3 35.84 64.82 20.99
N ASN A 4 34.71 64.88 21.73
CA ASN A 4 33.30 65.02 21.37
C ASN A 4 32.94 65.28 19.91
N THR A 5 31.75 64.81 19.50
CA THR A 5 30.66 65.68 18.97
C THR A 5 29.34 64.91 18.98
N SER A 6 28.31 65.49 19.59
CA SER A 6 26.90 65.10 19.47
C SER A 6 26.20 65.89 18.35
N ALA A 7 25.03 65.36 17.94
CA ALA A 7 23.94 65.92 17.13
C ALA A 7 23.90 65.46 15.65
N PRO A 8 22.74 65.49 14.95
CA PRO A 8 21.40 65.95 15.35
C PRO A 8 20.24 64.98 15.03
N ALA A 9 19.06 65.37 15.52
CA ALA A 9 17.75 64.86 15.13
C ALA A 9 17.42 65.13 13.65
N GLY A 10 16.52 64.32 13.09
CA GLY A 10 15.65 64.77 11.99
C GLY A 10 15.31 63.74 10.93
N ASN A 11 14.00 63.45 10.89
CA ASN A 11 13.13 63.45 9.71
C ASN A 11 12.66 62.10 9.15
N ASP A 12 11.36 61.89 9.40
CA ASP A 12 10.39 61.07 8.68
C ASP A 12 10.57 60.99 7.16
N SER A 13 10.40 59.78 6.60
CA SER A 13 9.19 59.44 5.81
C SER A 13 9.32 58.10 5.07
N ASN A 14 8.24 57.32 5.13
CA ASN A 14 7.77 56.34 4.14
C ASN A 14 8.61 55.10 3.80
N HIS A 15 8.16 53.93 4.24
CA HIS A 15 7.22 53.10 3.47
C HIS A 15 6.88 51.79 4.22
N HIS A 16 5.58 51.45 4.21
CA HIS A 16 5.00 50.11 4.28
C HIS A 16 5.85 48.96 4.87
N ARG A 17 5.37 48.37 5.97
CA ARG A 17 5.12 46.93 6.02
C ARG A 17 4.08 46.60 7.08
N ASN A 18 2.90 46.30 6.54
CA ASN A 18 1.82 45.60 7.21
C ASN A 18 2.37 44.24 7.69
N GLY A 19 2.44 44.07 9.01
CA GLY A 19 2.96 42.88 9.67
C GLY A 19 2.14 42.56 10.91
N SER A 20 0.83 42.46 10.74
CA SER A 20 -0.05 41.84 11.71
C SER A 20 0.28 40.34 11.77
N ASP A 21 1.13 39.96 12.72
CA ASP A 21 1.36 38.56 13.12
C ASP A 21 0.03 37.93 13.58
N PRO A 22 -0.52 36.94 12.87
CA PRO A 22 -1.72 36.28 13.32
C PRO A 22 -1.34 35.10 14.22
N VAL A 23 -1.72 35.25 15.48
CA VAL A 23 -2.36 34.23 16.33
C VAL A 23 -1.70 32.84 16.34
N GLY A 24 -1.01 32.54 17.45
CA GLY A 24 -0.67 31.18 17.86
C GLY A 24 -1.91 30.31 18.12
N ARG A 25 -2.54 29.84 17.05
CA ARG A 25 -3.45 28.69 17.10
C ARG A 25 -2.60 27.43 17.07
N THR A 26 -2.47 26.77 18.20
CA THR A 26 -2.25 25.32 18.21
C THR A 26 -3.34 24.67 17.33
N PRO A 27 -2.99 23.83 16.34
CA PRO A 27 -3.99 23.17 15.52
C PRO A 27 -4.90 22.33 16.43
N ASP A 28 -6.22 22.45 16.24
CA ASP A 28 -7.21 21.66 16.95
C ASP A 28 -6.91 20.15 16.76
N PRO A 29 -6.59 19.41 17.83
CA PRO A 29 -6.42 17.97 17.74
C PRO A 29 -7.79 17.34 17.50
N GLY A 30 -8.11 17.09 16.23
CA GLY A 30 -9.40 16.49 15.84
C GLY A 30 -9.80 16.73 14.39
N LEU A 31 -9.15 17.65 13.67
CA LEU A 31 -9.50 17.97 12.28
C LEU A 31 -8.68 17.23 11.21
N TYR A 32 -7.70 16.41 11.61
CA TYR A 32 -6.81 15.67 10.68
C TYR A 32 -6.95 14.15 10.75
N ALA A 33 -7.78 13.63 11.65
CA ALA A 33 -8.12 12.21 11.61
C ALA A 33 -9.36 12.07 10.72
N PRO A 34 -9.25 11.52 9.49
CA PRO A 34 -10.46 11.03 8.82
C PRO A 34 -11.18 10.11 9.81
N PRO A 35 -12.52 10.19 9.91
CA PRO A 35 -13.25 9.27 10.76
C PRO A 35 -12.76 7.86 10.40
N LEU A 36 -12.29 7.13 11.40
CA LEU A 36 -12.05 5.70 11.32
C LEU A 36 -13.41 5.07 11.05
N HIS A 37 -13.90 5.21 9.82
CA HIS A 37 -14.99 4.40 9.31
C HIS A 37 -14.57 2.98 9.62
N ASN A 38 -15.52 2.21 10.17
CA ASN A 38 -15.46 0.77 10.29
C ASN A 38 -15.01 0.15 8.96
N SER A 39 -13.71 0.13 8.71
CA SER A 39 -13.08 -0.85 7.86
C SER A 39 -13.34 -2.13 8.63
N ALA A 40 -14.41 -2.86 8.27
CA ALA A 40 -14.51 -4.25 8.65
C ALA A 40 -13.12 -4.84 8.38
N GLU A 41 -12.46 -5.37 9.41
CA GLU A 41 -11.18 -6.03 9.21
C GLU A 41 -11.36 -7.01 8.04
N PRO A 42 -10.44 -7.01 7.06
CA PRO A 42 -10.55 -7.93 5.94
C PRO A 42 -10.73 -9.34 6.51
N ASP A 43 -11.71 -10.08 5.98
CA ASP A 43 -12.00 -11.44 6.43
C ASP A 43 -10.84 -12.34 6.00
N ASP A 44 -9.86 -12.52 6.87
CA ASP A 44 -8.64 -13.30 6.58
C ASP A 44 -8.85 -14.81 6.75
N SER A 45 -10.10 -15.28 6.71
CA SER A 45 -10.39 -16.69 6.58
C SER A 45 -9.81 -17.24 5.27
N LEU A 46 -9.37 -18.50 5.30
CA LEU A 46 -8.80 -19.17 4.13
C LEU A 46 -9.74 -19.12 2.92
N ARG A 47 -11.04 -19.28 3.16
CA ARG A 47 -12.07 -19.22 2.11
C ARG A 47 -12.12 -17.85 1.45
N ALA A 48 -12.19 -16.79 2.23
CA ALA A 48 -12.23 -15.42 1.70
C ALA A 48 -10.93 -15.04 0.97
N ILE A 49 -9.77 -15.55 1.40
CA ILE A 49 -8.50 -15.38 0.69
C ILE A 49 -8.54 -16.09 -0.67
N ILE A 50 -9.02 -17.34 -0.72
CA ILE A 50 -9.16 -18.09 -1.98
C ILE A 50 -10.14 -17.39 -2.92
N ASP A 51 -11.29 -16.96 -2.41
CA ASP A 51 -12.28 -16.24 -3.23
C ASP A 51 -11.67 -14.94 -3.80
N ARG A 52 -10.89 -14.19 -3.00
CA ARG A 52 -10.15 -13.01 -3.48
C ARG A 52 -9.07 -13.33 -4.52
N LEU A 53 -8.37 -14.47 -4.40
CA LEU A 53 -7.37 -14.92 -5.38
C LEU A 53 -8.01 -15.35 -6.70
N MET A 54 -9.19 -15.97 -6.63
CA MET A 54 -9.95 -16.45 -7.78
C MET A 54 -10.80 -15.34 -8.43
N MET A 55 -10.96 -14.20 -7.77
CA MET A 55 -11.64 -13.00 -8.29
C MET A 55 -10.68 -11.81 -8.40
N PRO A 56 -9.69 -11.86 -9.32
CA PRO A 56 -8.76 -10.76 -9.51
C PRO A 56 -9.50 -9.49 -9.99
N PRO A 57 -9.00 -8.30 -9.64
CA PRO A 57 -9.58 -7.04 -10.11
C PRO A 57 -9.31 -6.80 -11.61
N ASP A 58 -10.21 -6.04 -12.26
CA ASP A 58 -10.21 -5.80 -13.72
C ASP A 58 -8.89 -5.29 -14.29
N PHE A 59 -8.09 -4.55 -13.52
CA PHE A 59 -6.80 -4.03 -13.98
C PHE A 59 -5.71 -5.10 -14.15
N LEU A 60 -5.93 -6.33 -13.66
CA LEU A 60 -5.05 -7.48 -13.90
C LEU A 60 -5.40 -8.23 -15.19
N TYR A 61 -6.54 -7.91 -15.82
CA TYR A 61 -6.94 -8.51 -17.08
C TYR A 61 -6.26 -7.80 -18.25
N SER A 62 -5.91 -8.57 -19.28
CA SER A 62 -5.37 -8.02 -20.53
C SER A 62 -6.42 -7.16 -21.25
N GLU A 63 -5.98 -6.33 -22.21
CA GLU A 63 -6.84 -5.39 -22.96
C GLU A 63 -7.98 -6.09 -23.75
N GLY A 64 -7.91 -7.42 -23.91
CA GLY A 64 -8.97 -8.25 -24.51
C GLY A 64 -9.76 -9.13 -23.52
N GLY A 65 -9.45 -9.08 -22.22
CA GLY A 65 -10.09 -9.92 -21.20
C GLY A 65 -9.89 -11.42 -21.39
N GLN A 66 -8.86 -11.82 -22.14
CA GLN A 66 -8.56 -13.23 -22.44
C GLN A 66 -7.59 -13.85 -21.44
N GLU A 67 -6.74 -13.02 -20.84
CA GLU A 67 -5.69 -13.44 -19.93
C GLU A 67 -5.70 -12.56 -18.68
N VAL A 68 -5.31 -13.14 -17.55
CA VAL A 68 -5.07 -12.46 -16.29
C VAL A 68 -3.59 -12.57 -15.98
N THR A 69 -2.97 -11.44 -15.65
CA THR A 69 -1.58 -11.36 -15.21
C THR A 69 -1.54 -11.13 -13.70
N LEU A 70 -1.24 -12.18 -12.93
CA LEU A 70 -1.08 -12.08 -11.48
C LEU A 70 0.37 -11.79 -11.13
N ASN A 71 0.61 -10.82 -10.26
CA ASN A 71 1.93 -10.53 -9.70
C ASN A 71 2.01 -11.03 -8.25
N VAL A 72 3.16 -11.56 -7.84
CA VAL A 72 3.40 -12.04 -6.48
C VAL A 72 3.15 -10.94 -5.43
N THR A 73 3.43 -9.68 -5.76
CA THR A 73 3.16 -8.52 -4.90
C THR A 73 1.67 -8.35 -4.64
N TRP A 74 0.83 -8.56 -5.66
CA TRP A 74 -0.62 -8.53 -5.49
C TRP A 74 -1.09 -9.72 -4.66
N ALA A 75 -0.60 -10.93 -4.95
CA ALA A 75 -0.95 -12.13 -4.19
C ALA A 75 -0.57 -12.00 -2.71
N VAL A 76 0.61 -11.43 -2.41
CA VAL A 76 1.05 -11.10 -1.05
C VAL A 76 0.10 -10.08 -0.39
N GLY A 77 -0.39 -9.10 -1.14
CA GLY A 77 -1.40 -8.15 -0.65
C GLY A 77 -2.75 -8.78 -0.35
N VAL A 78 -3.13 -9.84 -1.07
CA VAL A 78 -4.39 -10.57 -0.87
C VAL A 78 -4.30 -11.56 0.29
N VAL A 79 -3.22 -12.33 0.33
CA VAL A 79 -3.03 -13.47 1.23
C VAL A 79 -2.42 -13.05 2.57
N GLY A 80 -1.66 -11.95 2.60
CA GLY A 80 -0.90 -11.51 3.75
C GLY A 80 0.57 -11.90 3.67
N ARG A 81 1.47 -10.99 4.04
CA ARG A 81 2.92 -11.15 3.90
C ARG A 81 3.49 -12.20 4.85
N GLU A 82 2.89 -12.36 6.01
CA GLU A 82 3.25 -13.30 7.07
C GLU A 82 3.13 -14.78 6.66
N ARG A 83 2.34 -15.06 5.61
CA ARG A 83 2.18 -16.38 5.00
C ARG A 83 3.24 -16.71 3.96
N PHE A 84 4.09 -15.74 3.60
CA PHE A 84 5.19 -15.94 2.66
C PHE A 84 6.54 -15.96 3.37
N GLU A 85 7.45 -16.73 2.78
CA GLU A 85 8.86 -16.78 3.14
C GLU A 85 9.72 -16.35 1.94
N ALA A 86 10.84 -15.68 2.24
CA ALA A 86 11.83 -15.41 1.22
C ALA A 86 12.54 -16.72 0.85
N THR A 87 12.57 -17.03 -0.44
CA THR A 87 13.33 -18.18 -0.94
C THR A 87 14.83 -18.02 -0.62
N PRO A 88 15.61 -19.12 -0.51
CA PRO A 88 17.03 -19.07 -0.14
C PRO A 88 17.90 -18.17 -1.02
N LEU A 89 17.48 -17.95 -2.27
CA LEU A 89 18.15 -17.05 -3.22
C LEU A 89 17.76 -15.57 -3.05
N GLY A 90 16.87 -15.25 -2.11
CA GLY A 90 16.49 -13.90 -1.67
C GLY A 90 15.72 -13.06 -2.69
N ARG A 91 15.40 -13.61 -3.86
CA ARG A 91 14.79 -12.86 -4.97
C ARG A 91 13.28 -12.93 -5.00
N ARG A 92 12.66 -13.92 -4.34
CA ARG A 92 11.23 -14.21 -4.46
C ARG A 92 10.59 -14.59 -3.13
N LEU A 93 9.30 -14.26 -3.01
CA LEU A 93 8.40 -14.72 -1.95
C LEU A 93 7.64 -15.98 -2.41
N SER A 94 7.67 -17.02 -1.58
CA SER A 94 6.88 -18.25 -1.76
C SER A 94 6.02 -18.49 -0.52
N LEU A 95 4.88 -19.17 -0.67
CA LEU A 95 4.11 -19.59 0.51
C LEU A 95 4.94 -20.50 1.41
N ARG A 96 4.85 -20.25 2.72
CA ARG A 96 5.49 -21.07 3.74
C ARG A 96 5.09 -22.54 3.60
N GLN A 97 6.02 -23.44 3.94
CA GLN A 97 5.78 -24.88 3.83
C GLN A 97 4.62 -25.38 4.69
N ASP A 98 4.37 -24.73 5.82
CA ASP A 98 3.34 -25.06 6.80
C ASP A 98 2.00 -24.34 6.57
N ASP A 99 1.87 -23.53 5.51
CA ASP A 99 0.66 -22.72 5.31
C ASP A 99 -0.55 -23.56 4.86
N GLU A 100 -1.72 -23.25 5.42
CA GLU A 100 -2.98 -23.91 5.08
C GLU A 100 -3.38 -23.68 3.62
N LEU A 101 -3.12 -22.48 3.07
CA LEU A 101 -3.39 -22.19 1.66
C LEU A 101 -2.51 -23.06 0.75
N ARG A 102 -1.29 -23.37 1.18
CA ARG A 102 -0.39 -24.26 0.45
C ARG A 102 -0.88 -25.70 0.48
N THR A 103 -1.35 -26.18 1.63
CA THR A 103 -1.70 -27.59 1.81
C THR A 103 -3.11 -27.92 1.35
N GLN A 104 -4.06 -27.03 1.60
CA GLN A 104 -5.49 -27.25 1.38
C GLN A 104 -6.08 -26.36 0.27
N GLY A 105 -5.37 -25.33 -0.20
CA GLY A 105 -5.96 -24.34 -1.13
C GLY A 105 -6.69 -24.94 -2.34
N VAL A 106 -6.12 -25.97 -2.96
CA VAL A 106 -6.73 -26.67 -4.11
C VAL A 106 -8.05 -27.36 -3.73
N GLU A 107 -8.09 -28.06 -2.59
CA GLU A 107 -9.30 -28.73 -2.09
C GLU A 107 -10.43 -27.73 -1.82
N TRP A 108 -10.08 -26.49 -1.51
CA TRP A 108 -11.00 -25.40 -1.24
C TRP A 108 -11.33 -24.55 -2.48
N GLY A 109 -10.87 -24.95 -3.67
CA GLY A 109 -11.24 -24.34 -4.95
C GLY A 109 -10.22 -23.36 -5.54
N LEU A 110 -9.00 -23.29 -5.00
CA LEU A 110 -7.90 -22.60 -5.66
C LEU A 110 -7.46 -23.40 -6.90
N SER A 111 -7.25 -22.72 -8.04
CA SER A 111 -6.67 -23.37 -9.23
C SER A 111 -5.31 -24.00 -8.90
N GLU A 112 -5.06 -25.20 -9.43
CA GLU A 112 -3.78 -25.91 -9.26
C GLU A 112 -2.60 -25.07 -9.76
N GLU A 113 -2.78 -24.37 -10.88
CA GLU A 113 -1.77 -23.50 -11.46
C GLU A 113 -1.43 -22.31 -10.56
N ILE A 114 -2.43 -21.71 -9.91
CA ILE A 114 -2.21 -20.63 -8.94
C ILE A 114 -1.54 -21.18 -7.69
N ALA A 115 -1.98 -22.35 -7.19
CA ALA A 115 -1.38 -23.00 -6.03
C ALA A 115 0.11 -23.33 -6.28
N ASP A 116 0.44 -23.91 -7.43
CA ASP A 116 1.81 -24.24 -7.80
C ASP A 116 2.65 -23.01 -8.09
N TRP A 117 2.07 -21.97 -8.68
CA TRP A 117 2.73 -20.69 -8.81
C TRP A 117 3.08 -20.10 -7.43
N LEU A 118 2.16 -20.06 -6.48
CA LEU A 118 2.42 -19.55 -5.12
C LEU A 118 3.51 -20.35 -4.38
N ARG A 119 3.69 -21.64 -4.71
CA ARG A 119 4.75 -22.50 -4.15
C ARG A 119 6.10 -22.27 -4.82
N TYR A 120 6.15 -22.34 -6.16
CA TYR A 120 7.39 -22.50 -6.93
C TYR A 120 7.55 -21.59 -8.14
N GLY A 121 6.52 -20.83 -8.51
CA GLY A 121 6.49 -20.07 -9.75
C GLY A 121 7.48 -18.90 -9.82
N GLU A 122 7.28 -18.01 -10.79
CA GLU A 122 8.03 -16.77 -10.92
C GLU A 122 7.33 -15.60 -10.22
N ASP A 123 7.79 -14.36 -10.41
CA ASP A 123 7.14 -13.16 -9.86
C ASP A 123 5.78 -12.87 -10.51
N THR A 124 5.55 -13.42 -11.70
CA THR A 124 4.34 -13.21 -12.49
C THR A 124 3.78 -14.54 -12.96
N LEU A 125 2.46 -14.65 -13.00
CA LEU A 125 1.72 -15.75 -13.61
C LEU A 125 0.74 -15.18 -14.63
N VAL A 126 0.73 -15.74 -15.83
CA VAL A 126 -0.25 -15.41 -16.87
C VAL A 126 -1.11 -16.64 -17.11
N LEU A 127 -2.41 -16.50 -16.90
CA LEU A 127 -3.38 -17.57 -17.12
C LEU A 127 -4.56 -17.07 -17.97
N PRO A 128 -5.18 -17.94 -18.77
CA PRO A 128 -6.46 -17.64 -19.41
C PRO A 128 -7.54 -17.31 -18.37
N THR A 129 -8.47 -16.42 -18.72
CA THR A 129 -9.60 -16.06 -17.83
C THR A 129 -10.51 -17.23 -17.47
N SER A 130 -10.48 -18.32 -18.25
CA SER A 130 -11.20 -19.56 -17.95
C SER A 130 -10.75 -20.26 -16.66
N HIS A 131 -9.65 -19.84 -16.04
CA HIS A 131 -9.22 -20.35 -14.72
C HIS A 131 -9.89 -19.63 -13.54
N PHE A 132 -10.62 -18.53 -13.76
CA PHE A 132 -11.14 -17.63 -12.72
C PHE A 132 -12.68 -17.60 -12.64
N VAL A 133 -13.34 -18.75 -12.80
CA VAL A 133 -14.81 -18.89 -12.94
C VAL A 133 -15.45 -19.76 -11.87
#